data_AF-A0A430QUU9-F1
#
_entry.id   AF-A0A430QUU9-F1
#
_cell.length_a   1.000
_cell.length_b   1.000
_cell.length_c   1.000
_cell.angle_alpha   90.00
_cell.angle_beta   90.00
_cell.angle_gamma   90.00
#
_symmetry.space_group_name_H-M   'P 1'
#
loop_
_entity.id
_entity.type
_entity.pdbx_description
1 polymer ?
#
loop_
_entity_poly.entity_id
_entity_poly.type
_entity_poly.pdbx_seq_one_letter_code
_entity_poly.pdbx_strand_id
1 'polypeptide(L)'
;MCEYGGISSILSRRFEDTSLNLYLPKFKLKEGYSFSIKDHLEQLGIKDAFSSLSADFSNISVSKKLYVTDVLHKSIIEVSRTTEAIIRFFT
;
A
#
# COMPACT_ATOMS: atom_id res chain seq x y z
N MET A 1 9.53 -20.83 -7.76
CA MET A 1 9.10 -20.57 -6.37
C MET A 1 10.17 -19.67 -5.78
N CYS A 2 9.85 -18.40 -5.56
CA CYS A 2 10.83 -17.42 -5.09
C CYS A 2 10.99 -17.56 -3.59
N GLU A 3 11.95 -18.37 -3.12
CA GLU A 3 12.44 -18.28 -1.75
C GLU A 3 13.38 -17.07 -1.63
N TYR A 4 12.81 -15.87 -1.66
CA TYR A 4 13.49 -14.71 -1.09
C TYR A 4 13.10 -14.65 0.37
N GLY A 5 14.10 -14.68 1.27
CA GLY A 5 13.88 -14.47 2.70
C GLY A 5 13.10 -13.18 2.91
N GLY A 6 11.80 -13.28 3.18
CA GLY A 6 10.91 -12.13 3.30
C GLY A 6 11.20 -11.32 4.56
N ILE A 7 10.42 -10.26 4.79
CA ILE A 7 10.53 -9.40 5.98
C ILE A 7 10.46 -10.24 7.28
N SER A 8 9.73 -11.36 7.27
CA SER A 8 9.69 -12.31 8.38
C SER A 8 11.07 -12.81 8.81
N SER A 9 12.01 -12.98 7.88
CA SER A 9 13.38 -13.41 8.20
C SER A 9 14.13 -12.34 8.98
N ILE A 10 13.93 -11.06 8.63
CA ILE A 10 14.52 -9.91 9.32
C ILE A 10 13.87 -9.75 10.71
N LEU A 11 12.53 -9.84 10.78
CA LEU A 11 11.78 -9.65 12.02
C LEU A 11 11.89 -10.83 12.99
N SER A 12 12.25 -12.02 12.51
CA SER A 12 12.50 -13.19 13.37
C SER A 12 13.79 -13.08 14.19
N ARG A 13 14.67 -12.12 13.85
CA ARG A 13 15.88 -11.84 14.60
C ARG A 13 15.54 -11.03 15.84
N ARG A 14 16.29 -11.25 16.92
CA ARG A 14 16.23 -10.36 18.08
C ARG A 14 16.90 -9.04 17.72
N PHE A 15 16.18 -7.94 17.90
CA PHE A 15 16.73 -6.60 17.84
C PHE A 15 17.32 -6.25 19.21
N GLU A 16 18.50 -5.64 19.21
CA GLU A 16 19.18 -5.18 20.42
C GLU A 16 19.26 -3.65 20.39
N ASP A 17 18.99 -3.04 21.54
CA ASP A 17 19.12 -1.59 21.71
C ASP A 17 20.58 -1.20 21.47
N THR A 18 20.82 -0.51 20.36
CA THR A 18 22.17 -0.17 19.91
C THR A 18 22.29 1.34 19.77
N SER A 19 23.29 1.92 20.44
CA SER A 19 23.64 3.33 20.22
C SER A 19 24.42 3.47 18.93
N LEU A 20 23.93 4.30 18.00
CA LEU A 20 24.53 4.48 16.69
C LEU A 20 24.49 5.95 16.24
N ASN A 21 25.55 6.38 15.55
CA ASN A 21 25.61 7.69 14.90
C ASN A 21 24.94 7.58 13.52
N LEU A 22 23.67 7.99 13.43
CA LEU A 22 22.89 7.92 12.19
C LEU A 22 22.88 9.26 11.46
N TYR A 23 23.18 9.23 10.16
CA TYR A 23 22.79 10.30 9.25
C TYR A 23 21.60 9.85 8.42
N LEU A 24 20.41 10.39 8.72
CA LEU A 24 19.20 10.19 7.92
C LEU A 24 18.82 11.52 7.26
N PRO A 25 18.87 11.63 5.92
CA PRO A 25 18.55 12.88 5.25
C PRO A 25 17.07 13.22 5.44
N LYS A 26 16.76 14.52 5.50
CA LYS A 26 15.39 14.99 5.36
C LYS A 26 14.91 14.69 3.95
N PHE A 27 13.79 14.02 3.82
CA PHE A 27 13.17 13.80 2.52
C PHE A 27 11.66 13.80 2.65
N LYS A 28 11.01 14.06 1.52
CA LYS A 28 9.57 13.96 1.38
C LYS A 28 9.27 13.21 0.09
N LEU A 29 8.78 11.99 0.22
CA LEU A 29 8.25 11.22 -0.90
C LEU A 29 6.77 11.54 -0.99
N LYS A 30 6.40 12.19 -2.09
CA LYS A 30 5.01 12.28 -2.53
C LYS A 30 4.95 11.55 -3.86
N GLU A 31 4.13 10.53 -3.94
CA GLU A 31 3.59 10.11 -5.23
C GLU A 31 2.84 11.35 -5.76
N GLY A 32 3.42 12.04 -6.75
CA GLY A 32 3.00 13.38 -7.19
C GLY A 32 1.55 13.43 -7.68
N TYR A 33 0.98 12.27 -8.03
CA TYR A 33 -0.40 12.03 -8.40
C TYR A 33 -0.88 10.74 -7.73
N SER A 34 -2.18 10.63 -7.45
CA SER A 34 -2.75 9.33 -7.09
C SER A 34 -2.51 8.37 -8.25
N PHE A 35 -1.88 7.22 -8.00
CA PHE A 35 -1.66 6.22 -9.03
C PHE A 35 -2.73 5.14 -8.94
N SER A 36 -3.15 4.64 -10.09
CA SER A 36 -4.04 3.47 -10.15
C SER A 36 -3.27 2.23 -9.68
N ILE A 37 -3.84 1.51 -8.72
CA ILE A 37 -3.35 0.18 -8.32
C ILE A 37 -4.18 -0.96 -8.91
N LYS A 38 -5.11 -0.65 -9.82
CA LYS A 38 -5.99 -1.65 -10.46
C LYS A 38 -5.20 -2.82 -11.03
N ASP A 39 -4.22 -2.54 -11.90
CA ASP A 39 -3.43 -3.57 -12.58
C ASP A 39 -2.70 -4.48 -11.58
N HIS A 40 -2.21 -3.93 -10.48
CA HIS A 40 -1.56 -4.69 -9.41
C HIS A 40 -2.55 -5.61 -8.69
N LEU A 41 -3.76 -5.11 -8.38
CA LEU A 41 -4.80 -5.90 -7.73
C LEU A 41 -5.33 -7.02 -8.65
N GLU A 42 -5.46 -6.76 -9.95
CA GLU A 42 -5.82 -7.77 -10.94
C GLU A 42 -4.75 -8.87 -11.04
N GLN A 43 -3.47 -8.50 -11.02
CA GLN A 43 -2.35 -9.44 -10.99
C GLN A 43 -2.32 -10.28 -9.70
N LEU A 44 -2.75 -9.70 -8.57
CA LEU A 44 -2.91 -10.41 -7.29
C LEU A 44 -4.18 -11.28 -7.22
N GLY A 45 -5.00 -11.29 -8.27
CA GLY A 45 -6.17 -12.18 -8.39
C GLY A 45 -7.52 -11.51 -8.16
N ILE A 46 -7.56 -10.22 -7.80
CA ILE A 46 -8.80 -9.46 -7.64
C ILE A 46 -9.23 -8.99 -9.03
N LYS A 47 -9.87 -9.86 -9.81
CA LYS A 47 -10.29 -9.57 -11.18
C LYS A 47 -11.78 -9.29 -11.30
N ASP A 48 -12.60 -10.08 -10.61
CA ASP A 48 -14.06 -9.98 -10.73
C ASP A 48 -14.59 -8.62 -10.28
N ALA A 49 -13.99 -8.03 -9.25
CA ALA A 49 -14.34 -6.70 -8.78
C ALA A 49 -14.29 -5.62 -9.89
N PHE A 50 -13.40 -5.77 -10.88
CA PHE A 50 -13.21 -4.81 -11.97
C PHE A 50 -13.99 -5.14 -13.24
N SER A 51 -14.71 -6.27 -13.26
CA SER A 51 -15.45 -6.77 -14.42
C SER A 51 -16.92 -6.42 -14.30
N SER A 52 -17.45 -5.66 -15.26
CA SER A 52 -18.89 -5.37 -15.32
C SER A 52 -19.75 -6.62 -15.54
N LEU A 53 -19.16 -7.75 -15.94
CA LEU A 53 -19.85 -9.01 -16.16
C LEU A 53 -19.87 -9.88 -14.92
N SER A 54 -18.74 -10.02 -14.21
CA SER A 54 -18.57 -10.93 -13.08
C SER A 54 -18.59 -10.28 -11.70
N ALA A 55 -18.51 -8.95 -11.59
CA ALA A 55 -18.60 -8.25 -10.31
C ALA A 55 -19.94 -8.53 -9.60
N ASP A 56 -19.85 -9.00 -8.35
CA ASP A 56 -20.99 -9.13 -7.44
C ASP A 56 -20.82 -8.20 -6.24
N PHE A 57 -21.58 -7.11 -6.27
CA PHE A 57 -21.72 -6.14 -5.18
C PHE A 57 -23.18 -6.06 -4.70
N SER A 58 -23.92 -7.16 -4.77
CA SER A 58 -25.33 -7.25 -4.36
C SER A 58 -25.59 -6.85 -2.91
N ASN A 59 -24.60 -7.09 -2.03
CA ASN A 59 -24.64 -6.66 -0.63
C ASN A 59 -24.49 -5.14 -0.44
N ILE A 60 -24.14 -4.38 -1.49
CA ILE A 60 -24.08 -2.91 -1.49
C ILE A 60 -25.30 -2.33 -2.20
N SER A 61 -25.66 -2.90 -3.34
CA SER A 61 -26.76 -2.43 -4.18
C SER A 61 -27.47 -3.60 -4.84
N VAL A 62 -28.75 -3.74 -4.53
CA VAL A 62 -29.63 -4.75 -5.12
C VAL A 62 -30.21 -4.28 -6.47
N SER A 63 -30.39 -2.97 -6.64
CA SER A 63 -31.13 -2.40 -7.79
C SER A 63 -30.26 -2.08 -9.00
N LYS A 64 -28.95 -1.89 -8.80
CA LYS A 64 -27.99 -1.55 -9.86
C LYS A 64 -26.79 -2.46 -9.80
N LYS A 65 -26.36 -2.94 -10.98
CA LYS A 65 -25.09 -3.65 -11.12
C LYS A 65 -23.94 -2.68 -10.94
N LEU A 66 -23.11 -2.93 -9.92
CA LEU A 66 -21.92 -2.14 -9.65
C LEU A 66 -20.67 -2.94 -10.04
N TYR A 67 -19.59 -2.24 -10.35
CA TYR A 67 -18.26 -2.79 -10.52
C TYR A 67 -17.25 -1.68 -10.23
N VAL A 68 -16.03 -2.06 -9.86
CA VAL A 68 -14.94 -1.11 -9.60
C VAL A 68 -14.33 -0.71 -10.94
N THR A 69 -14.30 0.58 -11.22
CA THR A 69 -13.64 1.09 -12.43
C THR A 69 -12.14 1.23 -12.22
N ASP A 70 -11.75 1.78 -11.06
CA ASP A 70 -10.37 2.07 -10.68
C ASP A 70 -10.19 2.11 -9.15
N VAL A 71 -8.94 1.97 -8.69
CA VAL A 71 -8.54 2.16 -7.29
C VAL A 71 -7.33 3.07 -7.27
N LEU A 72 -7.50 4.26 -6.70
CA LEU A 72 -6.48 5.29 -6.65
C LEU A 72 -5.78 5.30 -5.29
N HIS A 73 -4.47 5.09 -5.26
CA HIS A 73 -3.67 5.14 -4.04
C HIS A 73 -2.81 6.40 -4.00
N LYS A 74 -2.78 7.07 -2.83
CA LYS A 74 -1.93 8.23 -2.58
C LYS A 74 -1.24 8.09 -1.22
N SER A 75 0.08 8.16 -1.24
CA SER A 75 0.90 8.08 -0.04
C SER A 75 1.90 9.23 0.04
N ILE A 76 2.13 9.69 1.28
CA ILE A 76 3.12 10.72 1.59
C ILE A 76 3.99 10.21 2.74
N ILE A 77 5.30 10.14 2.50
CA ILE A 77 6.30 9.81 3.51
C ILE A 77 7.16 11.05 3.73
N GLU A 78 7.30 11.48 4.97
CA GLU A 78 8.10 12.64 5.33
C GLU A 78 9.02 12.31 6.50
N VAL A 79 10.31 12.55 6.30
CA VAL A 79 11.34 12.46 7.33
C VAL A 79 11.83 13.86 7.64
N SER A 80 11.63 14.29 8.88
CA SER A 80 12.04 15.59 9.39
C SER A 80 12.97 15.45 10.60
N ARG A 81 13.54 16.56 11.07
CA ARG A 81 14.46 16.56 12.23
C ARG A 81 13.75 16.29 13.57
N THR A 82 12.46 16.57 13.65
CA THR A 82 11.62 16.23 14.79
C THR A 82 11.15 14.81 14.59
N THR A 83 11.55 13.95 15.52
CA THR A 83 11.60 12.49 15.59
C THR A 83 10.30 11.71 15.32
N GLU A 84 9.30 12.30 14.69
CA GLU A 84 8.08 11.62 14.29
C GLU A 84 8.12 11.42 12.77
N ALA A 85 8.37 10.17 12.35
CA ALA A 85 8.02 9.77 11.01
C ALA A 85 6.49 9.80 10.92
N ILE A 86 5.94 10.91 10.44
CA ILE A 86 4.50 11.08 10.28
C ILE A 86 4.11 10.39 8.96
N ILE A 87 3.63 9.15 9.07
CA ILE A 87 3.01 8.45 7.95
C ILE A 87 1.54 8.83 7.94
N ARG A 88 1.11 9.60 6.93
CA ARG A 88 -0.31 9.93 6.72
C ARG A 88 -0.86 9.10 5.59
N PHE A 89 -1.76 8.18 5.92
CA PHE A 89 -2.59 7.49 4.95
C PHE A 89 -3.85 8.31 4.70
N PHE A 90 -4.10 8.66 3.45
CA PHE A 90 -5.38 9.19 3.01
C PHE A 90 -6.00 8.13 2.08
N THR A 91 -7.13 7.57 2.48
CA THR A 91 -7.97 6.70 1.65
C THR A 91 -9.09 7.51 1.04
#